data_AF-A0AAW6KIK9-F1
#
_entry.id   AF-A0AAW6KIK9-F1
#
_cell.length_a   1.000
_cell.length_b   1.000
_cell.length_c   1.000
_cell.angle_alpha   90.00
_cell.angle_beta   90.00
_cell.angle_gamma   90.00
#
_symmetry.space_group_name_H-M   'P 1'
#
loop_
_entity.id
_entity.type
_entity.pdbx_description
1 polymer ?
#
loop_
_entity_poly.entity_id
_entity_poly.type
_entity_poly.pdbx_seq_one_letter_code
_entity_poly.pdbx_strand_id
1 'polypeptide(L)'
;RQLVLSRFMITHCIADASLIGFLAEWSGAEQLQPDTWIELEGTLGKASYNGAVIPIIRTKRWKEISEPKQPYVYPAAINMTD
;
A
#
# COMPACT_ATOMS: atom_id res chain seq x y z
N ARG A 1 -14.66 4.73 -4.56
CA ARG A 1 -14.68 3.67 -3.53
C ARG A 1 -13.26 3.50 -3.00
N GLN A 2 -13.03 2.78 -1.90
CA GLN A 2 -11.73 2.75 -1.21
C GLN A 2 -11.12 1.34 -1.25
N LEU A 3 -9.80 1.28 -1.33
CA LEU A 3 -9.01 0.07 -1.09
C LEU A 3 -7.73 0.38 -0.34
N VAL A 4 -7.06 -0.65 0.14
CA VAL A 4 -5.75 -0.52 0.80
C VAL A 4 -4.65 -0.85 -0.20
N LEU A 5 -3.89 0.17 -0.64
CA LEU A 5 -2.64 -0.07 -1.34
C LEU A 5 -1.59 -0.45 -0.30
N SER A 6 -1.14 -1.69 -0.31
CA SER A 6 -0.25 -2.21 0.73
C SER A 6 0.80 -3.15 0.19
N ARG A 7 1.82 -3.36 1.01
CA ARG A 7 2.88 -4.36 0.85
C ARG A 7 3.12 -5.03 2.19
N PHE A 8 3.65 -6.24 2.15
CA PHE A 8 4.10 -6.91 3.36
C PHE A 8 5.43 -6.29 3.84
N MET A 9 5.44 -5.84 5.09
CA MET A 9 6.63 -5.47 5.83
C MET A 9 7.12 -6.69 6.61
N ILE A 10 8.41 -7.00 6.48
CA ILE A 10 9.08 -8.10 7.18
C ILE A 10 10.21 -7.50 8.01
N THR A 11 10.37 -7.94 9.26
CA THR A 11 11.44 -7.44 10.14
C THR A 11 12.56 -8.43 10.38
N HIS A 12 12.27 -9.73 10.35
CA HIS A 12 13.21 -10.81 10.59
C HIS A 12 12.89 -12.06 9.76
N CYS A 13 11.62 -12.45 9.62
CA CYS A 13 11.23 -13.64 8.85
C CYS A 13 9.78 -13.56 8.37
N ILE A 14 9.37 -14.42 7.43
CA ILE A 14 7.99 -14.39 6.89
C ILE A 14 6.90 -14.56 7.96
N ALA A 15 7.21 -15.18 9.11
CA ALA A 15 6.27 -15.33 10.22
C ALA A 15 5.92 -14.01 10.93
N ASP A 16 6.72 -12.95 10.74
CA ASP A 16 6.45 -11.61 11.27
C ASP A 16 5.84 -10.65 10.25
N ALA A 17 5.45 -11.15 9.07
CA ALA A 17 4.91 -10.33 8.00
C ALA A 17 3.67 -9.55 8.46
N SER A 18 3.72 -8.24 8.27
CA SER A 18 2.63 -7.32 8.59
C SER A 18 2.29 -6.46 7.37
N LEU A 19 1.04 -6.01 7.25
CA LEU A 19 0.63 -5.13 6.15
C LEU A 19 0.99 -3.68 6.48
N ILE A 20 1.72 -3.03 5.58
CA ILE A 20 1.95 -1.58 5.61
C ILE A 20 1.45 -0.96 4.32
N GLY A 21 0.80 0.20 4.41
CA GLY A 21 0.20 0.83 3.24
C GLY A 21 -0.62 2.07 3.53
N PHE A 22 -1.32 2.51 2.49
CA PHE A 22 -2.22 3.65 2.52
C PHE A 22 -3.62 3.24 2.09
N LEU A 23 -4.63 3.89 2.69
CA LEU A 23 -5.95 3.92 2.10
C LEU A 23 -5.86 4.73 0.80
N ALA A 24 -6.46 4.24 -0.28
CA ALA A 24 -6.50 4.94 -1.56
C ALA A 24 -7.93 4.94 -2.11
N GLU A 25 -8.31 6.01 -2.80
CA GLU A 25 -9.63 6.17 -3.37
C GLU A 25 -9.64 6.70 -4.80
N TRP A 26 -10.48 6.07 -5.62
CA TRP A 26 -10.88 6.53 -6.95
C TRP A 26 -12.17 5.84 -7.38
N SER A 27 -12.71 6.26 -8.53
CA SER A 27 -13.84 5.61 -9.18
C SER A 27 -13.36 4.35 -9.93
N GLY A 28 -13.98 3.19 -9.68
CA GLY A 28 -13.58 1.92 -10.30
C GLY A 28 -12.56 1.11 -9.49
N ALA A 29 -12.20 1.55 -8.28
CA ALA A 29 -11.28 0.81 -7.40
C ALA A 29 -11.77 -0.62 -7.10
N GLU A 30 -13.08 -0.85 -7.09
CA GLU A 30 -13.71 -2.16 -6.90
C GLU A 30 -13.49 -3.15 -8.04
N GLN A 31 -13.00 -2.69 -9.19
CA GLN A 31 -12.72 -3.56 -10.34
C GLN A 31 -11.38 -4.31 -10.17
N LEU A 32 -10.51 -3.81 -9.29
CA LEU A 32 -9.26 -4.48 -8.97
C LEU A 32 -9.51 -5.67 -8.06
N GLN A 33 -8.89 -6.79 -8.41
CA GLN A 33 -8.87 -7.97 -7.56
C GLN A 33 -7.86 -7.76 -6.41
N PRO A 34 -8.10 -8.36 -5.24
CA PRO A 34 -7.08 -8.49 -4.22
C PRO A 34 -5.76 -9.04 -4.79
N ASP A 35 -4.64 -8.68 -4.17
CA ASP A 35 -3.30 -9.15 -4.55
C ASP A 35 -2.84 -8.73 -5.97
N THR A 36 -3.43 -7.65 -6.51
CA THR A 36 -3.00 -7.04 -7.79
C THR A 36 -1.95 -5.96 -7.56
N TRP A 37 -0.83 -6.04 -8.28
CA TRP A 37 0.20 -5.01 -8.26
C TRP A 37 -0.21 -3.79 -9.08
N ILE A 38 -0.24 -2.62 -8.45
CA ILE A 38 -0.55 -1.35 -9.10
C ILE A 38 0.46 -0.27 -8.74
N GLU A 39 0.69 0.65 -9.67
CA GLU A 39 1.33 1.94 -9.44
C GLU A 39 0.25 3.01 -9.43
N LEU A 40 0.27 3.91 -8.44
CA LEU A 40 -0.67 5.03 -8.37
C LEU A 40 0.04 6.35 -8.10
N GLU A 41 -0.56 7.42 -8.60
CA GLU A 41 -0.17 8.80 -8.31
C GLU A 41 -1.42 9.57 -7.86
N GLY A 42 -1.28 10.35 -6.79
CA GLY A 42 -2.40 11.06 -6.19
C GLY A 42 -1.98 12.15 -5.24
N THR A 43 -2.95 12.70 -4.53
CA THR A 43 -2.72 13.70 -3.49
C THR A 43 -2.99 13.10 -2.12
N LEU A 44 -2.06 13.30 -1.19
CA LEU A 44 -2.21 12.87 0.19
C LEU A 44 -3.25 13.75 0.89
N GLY A 45 -4.18 13.10 1.59
CA GLY A 45 -5.23 13.74 2.35
C GLY A 45 -5.44 13.06 3.70
N LYS A 46 -6.52 13.47 4.37
CA LYS A 46 -6.96 12.92 5.66
C LYS A 46 -8.33 12.28 5.49
N ALA A 47 -8.52 11.11 6.10
CA ALA A 47 -9.81 10.44 6.25
C ALA A 47 -10.08 10.13 7.73
N SER A 48 -11.35 9.95 8.10
CA SER A 48 -11.73 9.50 9.44
C SER A 48 -12.15 8.05 9.37
N TYR A 49 -11.55 7.20 10.21
CA TYR A 49 -11.89 5.79 10.34
C TYR A 49 -11.92 5.42 11.83
N ASN A 50 -13.06 4.93 12.31
CA ASN A 50 -13.28 4.60 13.74
C ASN A 50 -12.86 5.73 14.71
N GLY A 51 -13.10 6.99 14.34
CA GLY A 51 -12.72 8.16 15.14
C GLY A 51 -11.24 8.56 15.07
N ALA A 52 -10.41 7.82 14.35
CA ALA A 52 -9.02 8.16 14.09
C ALA A 52 -8.85 8.87 12.74
N VAL A 53 -7.94 9.84 12.68
CA VAL A 53 -7.53 10.47 11.43
C VAL A 53 -6.42 9.64 10.80
N ILE A 54 -6.69 9.11 9.61
CA ILE A 54 -5.75 8.29 8.84
C ILE A 54 -5.36 8.97 7.53
N PRO A 55 -4.14 8.74 7.01
CA PRO A 55 -3.77 9.23 5.69
C PRO A 55 -4.55 8.48 4.60
N ILE A 56 -5.00 9.21 3.58
CA ILE A 56 -5.63 8.65 2.39
C ILE A 56 -5.00 9.25 1.13
N ILE A 57 -4.81 8.45 0.09
CA ILE A 57 -4.39 8.91 -1.22
C ILE A 57 -5.63 9.10 -2.10
N ARG A 58 -5.87 10.33 -2.54
CA ARG A 58 -6.86 10.63 -3.58
C ARG A 58 -6.20 10.43 -4.94
N THR A 59 -6.47 9.28 -5.55
CA THR A 59 -5.74 8.82 -6.74
C THR A 59 -6.17 9.61 -7.97
N LYS A 60 -5.17 10.13 -8.71
CA LYS A 60 -5.36 10.83 -9.99
C LYS A 60 -5.12 9.90 -11.18
N ARG A 61 -4.11 9.05 -11.09
CA ARG A 61 -3.75 8.06 -12.11
C ARG A 61 -3.31 6.77 -11.45
N TRP A 62 -3.60 5.65 -12.09
CA TRP A 62 -3.12 4.35 -11.69
C TRP A 62 -2.93 3.45 -12.91
N LYS A 63 -2.11 2.41 -12.76
CA LYS A 63 -1.96 1.33 -13.75
C LYS A 63 -1.59 0.04 -13.05
N GLU A 64 -1.99 -1.09 -13.61
CA GLU A 64 -1.44 -2.38 -13.21
C GLU A 64 0.04 -2.45 -13.62
N ILE A 65 0.84 -3.08 -12.77
CA ILE A 65 2.26 -3.32 -13.01
C ILE A 65 2.59 -4.79 -12.74
N SER A 66 3.71 -5.26 -13.27
CA SER A 66 4.28 -6.53 -12.82
C SER A 66 4.75 -6.42 -11.36
N GLU A 67 4.88 -7.57 -10.70
CA GLU A 67 5.49 -7.65 -9.37
C GLU A 67 6.81 -6.84 -9.30
N PRO A 68 6.95 -5.93 -8.33
CA PRO A 68 8.18 -5.18 -8.14
C PRO A 68 9.35 -6.12 -7.80
N LYS A 69 10.57 -5.79 -8.27
CA LYS A 69 11.80 -6.55 -7.96
C LYS A 69 12.02 -6.81 -6.47
N GLN A 70 11.56 -5.88 -5.64
CA GLN A 70 11.48 -6.04 -4.19
C GLN A 70 10.00 -5.98 -3.82
N PRO A 71 9.32 -7.11 -3.55
CA PRO A 71 7.90 -7.13 -3.20
C PRO A 71 7.65 -6.82 -1.71
N TYR A 72 8.65 -7.07 -0.85
CA TYR A 72 8.59 -6.80 0.60
C TYR A 72 9.24 -5.48 1.00
N VAL A 73 8.69 -4.85 2.04
CA VAL A 73 9.24 -3.64 2.66
C VAL A 73 10.02 -4.06 3.90
N TYR A 74 11.16 -3.42 4.13
CA TYR A 74 12.00 -3.66 5.29
C TYR A 74 12.20 -2.34 6.06
N PRO A 75 12.38 -2.36 7.39
CA PRO A 75 12.62 -1.14 8.16
C PRO A 75 13.86 -0.40 7.66
N ALA A 76 13.74 0.91 7.41
CA ALA A 76 14.84 1.73 6.90
C ALA A 76 16.06 1.80 7.85
N ALA A 77 15.87 1.46 9.14
CA ALA A 77 16.94 1.39 10.12
C ALA A 77 17.70 0.04 10.10
N ILE A 78 17.27 -0.91 9.28
CA ILE A 78 17.83 -2.26 9.19
C ILE A 78 18.27 -2.49 7.74
N ASN A 79 19.58 -2.42 7.50
CA ASN A 79 20.15 -2.88 6.24
C ASN A 79 20.17 -4.41 6.26
N MET A 80 19.26 -5.04 5.52
CA MET A 80 19.24 -6.50 5.32
C MET A 80 20.14 -6.96 4.16
N THR A 81 21.01 -6.08 3.66
CA THR A 81 21.93 -6.36 2.56
C THR A 81 23.30 -6.86 3.03
N ASP A 82 23.47 -7.09 4.33
CA ASP A 82 24.62 -7.82 4.89
C ASP A 82 24.23 -9.27 5.20
#